data_AF-A0A7C9VKH1-F1
#
_entry.id   AF-A0A7C9VKH1-F1
#
_cell.length_a   1.000
_cell.length_b   1.000
_cell.length_c   1.000
_cell.angle_alpha   90.00
_cell.angle_beta   90.00
_cell.angle_gamma   90.00
#
_symmetry.space_group_name_H-M   'P 1'
#
loop_
_entity.id
_entity.type
_entity.pdbx_description
1 polymer ?
#
loop_
_entity_poly.entity_id
_entity_poly.type
_entity_poly.pdbx_seq_one_letter_code
_entity_poly.pdbx_strand_id
1 'polypeptide(L)' 'VVQSAVVGRAADGNEEVVAFVQLLKGSNVTPSELMAFASKQLTSYKRPSQIIVLDALPATSTGKILKHKLAESLRGT' A
#
# COMPACT_ATOMS: atom_id res chain seq x y z
N VAL A 1 -3.96 11.30 -1.85
CA VAL A 1 -3.65 10.29 -0.82
C VAL A 1 -3.64 10.98 0.53
N VAL A 2 -4.38 10.47 1.52
CA VAL A 2 -4.37 11.02 2.90
C VAL A 2 -3.34 10.29 3.75
N GLN A 3 -3.31 8.96 3.66
CA GLN A 3 -2.35 8.12 4.34
C GLN A 3 -1.89 6.97 3.44
N SER A 4 -0.68 6.48 3.69
CA SER A 4 -0.18 5.27 3.06
C SER A 4 0.66 4.44 4.03
N ALA A 5 0.71 3.13 3.78
CA ALA A 5 1.58 2.20 4.48
C ALA A 5 2.09 1.14 3.52
N VAL A 6 3.34 0.72 3.71
CA VAL A 6 3.99 -0.29 2.85
C VAL A 6 4.41 -1.46 3.71
N VAL A 7 4.17 -2.66 3.20
CA VAL A 7 4.57 -3.94 3.78
C VAL A 7 5.15 -4.85 2.69
N GLY A 8 5.99 -5.79 3.10
CA GLY A 8 6.46 -6.87 2.26
C GLY A 8 5.46 -8.02 2.19
N ARG A 9 5.29 -8.60 1.01
CA ARG A 9 4.65 -9.92 0.80
C ARG A 9 5.71 -10.90 0.34
N ALA A 10 5.85 -12.03 1.04
CA ALA A 10 6.76 -13.08 0.61
C ALA A 10 6.30 -13.65 -0.74
N ALA A 11 7.22 -13.77 -1.69
CA ALA A 11 6.98 -14.33 -3.01
C ALA A 11 8.23 -15.12 -3.45
N ASP A 12 8.15 -16.44 -3.47
CA ASP A 12 9.16 -17.38 -3.99
C ASP A 12 10.63 -16.96 -3.81
N GLY A 13 11.07 -16.85 -2.54
CA GLY A 13 12.44 -16.50 -2.19
C GLY A 13 12.77 -15.00 -2.30
N ASN A 14 11.78 -14.16 -2.61
CA ASN A 14 11.87 -12.71 -2.65
C ASN A 14 10.76 -12.05 -1.80
N GLU A 15 10.79 -10.71 -1.73
CA GLU A 15 9.76 -9.89 -1.12
C GLU A 15 9.17 -8.90 -2.14
N GLU A 16 7.85 -8.93 -2.29
CA GLU A 16 7.10 -7.96 -3.08
C GLU A 16 6.71 -6.76 -2.23
N VAL A 17 6.90 -5.56 -2.77
CA VAL A 17 6.51 -4.30 -2.13
C VAL A 17 5.02 -4.05 -2.36
N VAL A 18 4.20 -4.15 -1.32
CA VAL A 18 2.76 -3.86 -1.39
C VAL A 18 2.45 -2.58 -0.63
N ALA A 19 1.85 -1.62 -1.33
CA ALA A 19 1.42 -0.35 -0.74
C ALA A 19 -0.09 -0.33 -0.50
N PHE A 20 -0.50 0.03 0.70
CA PHE A 20 -1.86 0.33 1.08
C PHE A 20 -2.05 1.83 1.11
N VAL A 21 -3.13 2.31 0.50
CA VAL A 21 -3.38 3.74 0.33
C VAL A 21 -4.80 4.07 0.75
N GLN A 22 -4.94 5.10 1.58
CA GLN A 22 -6.21 5.74 1.85
C GLN A 22 -6.34 6.99 1.00
N LEU A 23 -7.41 7.05 0.20
CA LEU A 23 -7.72 8.21 -0.62
C LEU A 23 -8.53 9.23 0.18
N LEU A 24 -8.47 10.48 -0.29
CA LEU A 24 -9.37 11.51 0.22
C LEU A 24 -10.79 11.15 -0.26
N LYS A 25 -11.79 11.31 0.60
CA LYS A 25 -13.18 11.02 0.25
C LYS A 25 -13.59 11.82 -1.00
N GLY A 26 -14.19 11.13 -1.98
CA GLY A 26 -14.57 11.72 -3.28
C GLY A 26 -13.43 11.83 -4.29
N SER A 27 -12.25 11.28 -4.01
CA SER A 27 -11.15 11.19 -4.97
C SER A 27 -11.37 10.04 -5.96
N ASN A 28 -11.21 10.32 -7.24
CA ASN A 28 -11.29 9.32 -8.32
C ASN A 28 -9.91 8.78 -8.74
N VAL A 29 -8.87 8.99 -7.93
CA VAL A 29 -7.51 8.53 -8.24
C VAL A 29 -7.48 7.01 -8.25
N THR A 30 -6.91 6.45 -9.32
CA THR A 30 -6.78 5.00 -9.52
C THR A 30 -5.43 4.45 -9.02
N PRO A 31 -5.36 3.15 -8.68
CA PRO A 31 -4.09 2.50 -8.37
C PRO A 31 -3.04 2.64 -9.48
N SER A 32 -3.46 2.58 -10.75
CA SER A 32 -2.59 2.76 -11.91
C SER A 32 -1.97 4.16 -11.99
N GLU A 33 -2.74 5.20 -11.67
CA GLU A 33 -2.21 6.57 -11.61
C GLU A 33 -1.18 6.72 -10.48
N LEU A 34 -1.43 6.08 -9.33
CA LEU A 34 -0.47 6.06 -8.22
C LEU A 34 0.81 5.28 -8.58
N MET A 35 0.70 4.16 -9.29
CA MET A 35 1.86 3.42 -9.80
C MET A 35 2.65 4.26 -10.81
N ALA A 36 1.97 4.95 -11.73
CA ALA A 36 2.61 5.84 -12.70
C ALA A 36 3.27 7.06 -12.04
N PHE A 37 2.70 7.57 -10.95
CA PHE A 37 3.33 8.60 -10.15
C PHE A 37 4.59 8.06 -9.44
N ALA A 38 4.48 6.91 -8.76
CA ALA A 38 5.59 6.29 -8.03
C ALA A 38 6.75 5.91 -8.97
N SER A 39 6.46 5.48 -10.19
CA SER A 39 7.48 5.05 -11.14
C SER A 39 8.41 6.17 -11.60
N LYS A 40 7.90 7.41 -11.64
CA LYS A 40 8.68 8.62 -11.95
C LYS A 40 9.64 9.01 -10.82
N GLN A 41 9.31 8.65 -9.58
CA GLN A 41 10.03 9.07 -8.37
C GLN A 41 10.93 7.98 -7.78
N LEU A 42 10.68 6.71 -8.11
CA LEU A 42 11.34 5.55 -7.52
C LEU A 42 12.05 4.71 -8.58
N THR A 43 13.20 4.15 -8.19
CA THR A 43 13.89 3.10 -8.94
C THR A 43 13.01 1.83 -9.00
N SER A 44 13.19 1.01 -10.04
CA SER A 44 12.37 -0.18 -10.31
C SER A 44 12.15 -1.07 -9.08
N TYR A 45 13.22 -1.38 -8.33
CA TYR A 45 13.17 -2.26 -7.16
C TYR A 45 12.52 -1.64 -5.91
N LYS A 46 12.25 -0.33 -5.88
CA LYS A 46 11.53 0.35 -4.78
C LYS A 46 10.06 0.58 -5.10
N ARG A 47 9.64 0.32 -6.34
CA ARG A 47 8.26 0.55 -6.76
C ARG A 47 7.36 -0.51 -6.15
N PRO A 48 6.18 -0.14 -5.62
CA PRO A 48 5.19 -1.12 -5.24
C PRO A 48 4.82 -1.99 -6.43
N SER A 49 4.88 -3.31 -6.28
CA SER A 49 4.35 -4.25 -7.29
C SER A 49 2.82 -4.25 -7.27
N GLN A 50 2.22 -3.88 -6.13
CA GLN A 50 0.78 -3.76 -5.96
C GLN A 50 0.44 -2.54 -5.10
N ILE A 51 -0.63 -1.83 -5.48
CA ILE A 51 -1.23 -0.76 -4.68
C ILE A 51 -2.68 -1.16 -4.39
N ILE A 52 -3.03 -1.25 -3.10
CA ILE A 52 -4.36 -1.58 -2.61
C ILE A 52 -4.96 -0.33 -1.99
N VAL A 53 -6.12 0.08 -2.51
CA VAL A 53 -6.87 1.22 -1.95
C VAL A 53 -7.84 0.71 -0.89
N LEU A 54 -7.83 1.33 0.28
CA LEU A 54 -8.74 1.05 1.38
C LEU A 54 -9.49 2.33 1.78
N ASP A 55 -10.73 2.17 2.23
CA ASP A 55 -11.51 3.28 2.79
C ASP A 55 -10.84 3.85 4.05
N ALA A 56 -10.23 2.99 4.87
CA ALA A 56 -9.45 3.36 6.03
C ALA A 56 -8.31 2.37 6.30
N LEU A 57 -7.14 2.88 6.70
CA LEU A 57 -6.06 2.03 7.17
C LEU A 57 -6.31 1.61 8.62
N PRO A 58 -5.99 0.35 9.01
CA PRO A 58 -6.12 -0.08 10.39
C PRO A 58 -5.15 0.71 11.26
N ALA A 59 -5.66 1.31 12.34
CA ALA A 59 -4.86 2.13 13.25
C ALA A 59 -5.26 1.91 14.71
N THR A 60 -4.36 2.22 15.64
CA THR A 60 -4.67 2.31 17.08
C THR A 60 -5.60 3.49 17.36
N SER A 61 -6.16 3.56 18.58
CA SER A 61 -6.94 4.71 19.05
C SER A 61 -6.16 6.03 19.05
N THR A 62 -4.82 5.97 18.99
CA THR A 62 -3.91 7.12 18.88
C THR A 62 -3.48 7.42 17.44
N GLY A 63 -4.02 6.71 16.44
CA GLY A 63 -3.77 6.96 15.02
C GLY A 63 -2.53 6.27 14.44
N LYS A 64 -1.84 5.40 15.19
CA LYS A 64 -0.70 4.64 14.67
C LYS A 64 -1.18 3.52 13.75
N ILE A 65 -0.71 3.50 12.51
CA ILE A 65 -1.05 2.46 11.54
C ILE A 65 -0.53 1.09 11.99
N LEU A 66 -1.40 0.09 11.97
CA LEU A 66 -1.15 -1.29 12.37
C LEU A 66 -0.68 -2.13 11.16
N LYS A 67 0.60 -1.97 10.77
CA LYS A 67 1.19 -2.68 9.61
C LYS A 67 1.05 -4.22 9.67
N HIS A 68 1.03 -4.81 10.86
CA HIS A 68 0.86 -6.27 10.99
C HIS A 68 -0.52 -6.76 10.51
N LYS A 69 -1.58 -5.95 10.66
CA LYS A 69 -2.91 -6.26 10.13
C LYS A 69 -2.97 -6.17 8.61
N LEU A 70 -2.24 -5.22 8.04
CA LEU A 70 -2.07 -5.12 6.59
C LEU A 70 -1.30 -6.33 6.05
N ALA A 71 -0.19 -6.72 6.69
CA ALA A 71 0.55 -7.93 6.32
C ALA A 71 -0.31 -9.21 6.45
N GLU A 72 -1.18 -9.28 7.47
CA GLU A 72 -2.14 -10.37 7.65
C GLU A 72 -3.15 -10.48 6.51
N SER A 73 -3.68 -9.36 6.02
CA SER A 73 -4.60 -9.35 4.88
C SER A 73 -3.99 -9.91 3.59
N LEU A 74 -2.66 -9.99 3.48
CA LEU A 74 -1.96 -10.53 2.32
C LEU A 74 -1.68 -12.04 2.43
N ARG A 75 -1.90 -12.68 3.59
CA ARG A 75 -1.56 -14.09 3.82
C ARG A 75 -2.58 -15.09 3.26
N GLY A 76 -3.69 -14.64 2.68
CA GLY A 76 -4.78 -15.48 2.18
C GLY A 76 -5.27 -15.13 0.78
N THR A 77 -4.49 -14.36 0.02
CA THR A 77 -4.74 -14.02 -1.38
C THR A 77 -3.70 -14.71 -2.24
#